data_AF-A0A2U3LJG8-F1
#
_entry.id   AF-A0A2U3LJG8-F1
#
_cell.length_a   1.000
_cell.length_b   1.000
_cell.length_c   1.000
_cell.angle_alpha   90.00
_cell.angle_beta   90.00
_cell.angle_gamma   90.00
#
_symmetry.space_group_name_H-M   'P 1'
#
loop_
_entity.id
_entity.type
_entity.pdbx_description
1 polymer ?
#
loop_
_entity_poly.entity_id
_entity_poly.type
_entity_poly.pdbx_seq_one_letter_code
_entity_poly.pdbx_strand_id
1 'polypeptide(L)'
;MNPDALALPTGLNPAHVGDLLGFSGMISERSAKRLPASAGELIQNVASILDEMVVGAIGARTAQEFSSIRDSVFEQYFSAVRALSDLARIVVPGHVLDGLAAESFCELEADIHERGLAAFGAALRDQAMFAVWTMRKTADLCQRINAAQLPVNLREDDASISSKFAIHAVWARFHLDCLIKSMRLRRPLYPEVMEGVTDGLRSAVDAYALARRALDLRLPAVEPEIPPVDWDDEEQALLDDATYDSAIDIV
;
A
#
# COMPACT_ATOMS: atom_id res chain seq x y z
N MET A 1 9.79 -3.53 14.75
CA MET A 1 9.89 -2.05 14.70
C MET A 1 8.51 -1.51 14.37
N ASN A 2 7.97 -0.54 15.11
CA ASN A 2 6.69 0.11 14.77
C ASN A 2 6.93 1.01 13.55
N PRO A 3 6.19 0.90 12.43
CA PRO A 3 6.32 1.83 11.29
C PRO A 3 6.16 3.31 11.70
N ASP A 4 5.48 3.60 12.83
CA ASP A 4 5.40 4.94 13.41
C ASP A 4 6.73 5.46 13.99
N ALA A 5 7.71 4.60 14.22
CA ALA A 5 9.00 4.94 14.83
C ALA A 5 10.09 5.29 13.80
N LEU A 6 9.78 5.25 12.50
CA LEU A 6 10.70 5.64 11.44
C LEU A 6 10.65 7.17 11.25
N ALA A 7 11.69 7.85 11.72
CA ALA A 7 11.88 9.27 11.44
C ALA A 7 12.08 9.47 9.94
N LEU A 8 11.21 10.26 9.31
CA LEU A 8 11.32 10.59 7.90
C LEU A 8 12.49 11.54 7.66
N PRO A 9 13.24 11.39 6.54
CA PRO A 9 14.18 12.40 6.09
C PRO A 9 13.46 13.75 5.95
N THR A 10 13.95 14.80 6.62
CA THR A 10 13.38 16.15 6.54
C THR A 10 13.36 16.67 5.10
N GLY A 11 12.18 16.98 4.55
CA GLY A 11 12.02 17.55 3.20
C GLY A 11 11.11 16.79 2.21
N LEU A 12 10.30 15.83 2.68
CA LEU A 12 9.41 15.06 1.81
C LEU A 12 8.15 15.87 1.46
N ASN A 13 8.06 16.38 0.23
CA ASN A 13 6.81 16.93 -0.31
C ASN A 13 5.83 15.75 -0.54
N PRO A 14 4.58 15.78 -0.05
CA PRO A 14 3.71 14.60 -0.01
C PRO A 14 3.04 14.24 -1.36
N ALA A 15 3.44 14.88 -2.46
CA ALA A 15 2.71 14.81 -3.70
C ALA A 15 3.09 13.55 -4.52
N HIS A 16 2.08 12.70 -4.75
CA HIS A 16 1.98 11.64 -5.77
C HIS A 16 2.48 10.23 -5.40
N VAL A 17 2.22 9.82 -4.16
CA VAL A 17 2.61 8.53 -3.58
C VAL A 17 1.89 7.31 -4.22
N GLY A 18 0.79 7.51 -4.96
CA GLY A 18 0.10 6.43 -5.69
C GLY A 18 0.95 5.72 -6.75
N ASP A 19 1.84 6.47 -7.40
CA ASP A 19 2.74 5.95 -8.44
C ASP A 19 3.86 5.08 -7.84
N LEU A 20 4.07 5.11 -6.52
CA LEU A 20 5.03 4.27 -5.81
C LEU A 20 4.56 2.82 -5.69
N LEU A 21 3.26 2.56 -5.88
CA LEU A 21 2.67 1.23 -5.68
C LEU A 21 2.76 0.36 -6.94
N GLY A 22 2.68 0.96 -8.12
CA GLY A 22 2.55 0.26 -9.41
C GLY A 22 3.83 -0.34 -10.01
N PHE A 23 4.97 -0.23 -9.32
CA PHE A 23 6.26 -0.73 -9.81
C PHE A 23 6.85 -1.86 -8.95
N SER A 24 6.02 -2.55 -8.15
CA SER A 24 6.45 -3.74 -7.43
C SER A 24 6.76 -4.85 -8.44
N GLY A 25 8.00 -5.35 -8.44
CA GLY A 25 8.38 -6.50 -9.24
C GLY A 25 8.66 -6.27 -10.72
N MET A 26 9.54 -5.32 -11.08
CA MET A 26 10.10 -5.09 -12.43
C MET A 26 9.07 -4.75 -13.52
N ILE A 27 9.35 -3.70 -14.29
CA ILE A 27 8.65 -3.38 -15.53
C ILE A 27 8.73 -4.61 -16.44
N SER A 28 7.58 -5.20 -16.80
CA SER A 28 7.55 -6.37 -17.67
C SER A 28 8.19 -6.04 -19.03
N GLU A 29 8.68 -7.03 -19.76
CA GLU A 29 9.26 -6.80 -21.09
C GLU A 29 8.28 -6.09 -22.05
N ARG A 30 6.96 -6.27 -21.84
CA ARG A 30 5.93 -5.55 -22.59
C ARG A 30 5.86 -4.09 -22.17
N SER A 31 5.87 -3.83 -20.88
CA SER A 31 5.88 -2.47 -20.32
C SER A 31 7.15 -1.70 -20.70
N ALA A 32 8.30 -2.38 -20.76
CA ALA A 32 9.59 -1.77 -21.12
C ALA A 32 9.60 -1.28 -22.58
N LYS A 33 8.89 -1.96 -23.50
CA LYS A 33 8.77 -1.54 -24.91
C LYS A 33 7.99 -0.25 -25.11
N ARG A 34 7.24 0.20 -24.10
CA ARG A 34 6.45 1.46 -24.14
C ARG A 34 7.26 2.65 -23.63
N LEU A 35 8.47 2.41 -23.12
CA LEU A 35 9.35 3.44 -22.58
C LEU A 35 10.41 3.87 -23.61
N PRO A 36 10.83 5.15 -23.60
CA PRO A 36 12.07 5.54 -24.26
C PRO A 36 13.24 4.70 -23.75
N ALA A 37 14.16 4.29 -24.63
CA ALA A 37 15.27 3.38 -24.26
C ALA A 37 16.10 3.89 -23.06
N SER A 38 16.43 5.19 -23.05
CA SER A 38 17.18 5.83 -21.96
C SER A 38 16.41 5.87 -20.64
N ALA A 39 15.08 6.02 -20.69
CA ALA A 39 14.22 5.96 -19.51
C ALA A 39 14.13 4.53 -18.96
N GLY A 40 14.03 3.54 -19.86
CA GLY A 40 14.02 2.12 -19.51
C GLY A 40 15.29 1.70 -18.76
N GLU A 41 16.46 2.08 -19.25
CA GLU A 41 17.75 1.78 -18.60
C GLU A 41 17.86 2.38 -17.20
N LEU A 42 17.50 3.66 -17.03
CA LEU A 42 17.53 4.32 -15.72
C LEU A 42 16.59 3.64 -14.71
N ILE A 43 15.36 3.32 -15.14
CA ILE A 43 14.39 2.62 -14.30
C ILE A 43 14.90 1.22 -13.93
N GLN A 44 15.50 0.49 -14.86
CA GLN A 44 16.06 -0.84 -14.61
C GLN A 44 17.23 -0.81 -13.61
N ASN A 45 18.07 0.22 -13.66
CA ASN A 45 19.17 0.39 -12.71
C ASN A 45 18.64 0.60 -11.28
N VAL A 46 17.64 1.47 -11.10
CA VAL A 46 17.03 1.69 -9.77
C VAL A 46 16.29 0.43 -9.29
N ALA A 47 15.59 -0.27 -10.18
CA ALA A 47 14.94 -1.54 -9.85
C ALA A 47 15.96 -2.61 -9.42
N SER A 48 17.14 -2.65 -10.04
CA SER A 48 18.21 -3.59 -9.67
C SER A 48 18.74 -3.31 -8.26
N ILE A 49 18.89 -2.04 -7.89
CA ILE A 49 19.29 -1.63 -6.54
C ILE A 49 18.23 -2.06 -5.50
N LEU A 50 16.94 -1.88 -5.80
CA LEU A 50 15.84 -2.35 -4.94
C LEU A 50 15.89 -3.88 -4.77
N ASP A 51 16.10 -4.60 -5.87
CA ASP A 51 16.20 -6.06 -5.90
C ASP A 51 17.34 -6.57 -5.03
N GLU A 52 18.52 -5.93 -5.04
CA GLU A 52 19.66 -6.32 -4.21
C GLU A 52 19.35 -6.22 -2.71
N MET A 53 18.69 -5.14 -2.29
CA MET A 53 18.25 -4.97 -0.90
C MET A 53 17.29 -6.07 -0.46
N VAL A 54 16.34 -6.42 -1.32
CA VAL A 54 15.35 -7.49 -1.06
C VAL A 54 16.04 -8.86 -1.03
N VAL A 55 16.99 -9.12 -1.94
CA VAL A 55 17.75 -10.39 -1.97
C VAL A 55 18.51 -10.61 -0.68
N GLY A 56 19.09 -9.55 -0.10
CA GLY A 56 19.72 -9.60 1.22
C GLY A 56 18.73 -10.03 2.31
N ALA A 57 17.55 -9.41 2.35
CA ALA A 57 16.53 -9.68 3.36
C ALA A 57 15.96 -11.11 3.29
N ILE A 58 15.61 -11.60 2.09
CA ILE A 58 15.13 -12.99 1.91
C ILE A 58 16.23 -14.04 2.16
N GLY A 59 17.47 -13.59 2.30
CA GLY A 59 18.62 -14.42 2.66
C GLY A 59 18.59 -14.90 4.11
N ALA A 60 17.87 -14.19 4.98
CA ALA A 60 17.81 -14.45 6.41
C ALA A 60 17.21 -15.82 6.75
N ARG A 61 17.65 -16.37 7.89
CA ARG A 61 17.18 -17.66 8.41
C ARG A 61 16.30 -17.55 9.64
N THR A 62 16.38 -16.41 10.34
CA THR A 62 15.63 -16.15 11.57
C THR A 62 14.83 -14.86 11.46
N ALA A 63 13.78 -14.72 12.27
CA ALA A 63 12.99 -13.49 12.33
C ALA A 63 13.83 -12.27 12.74
N GLN A 64 14.80 -12.46 13.64
CA GLN A 64 15.66 -11.38 14.13
C GLN A 64 16.65 -10.91 13.07
N GLU A 65 17.27 -11.84 12.33
CA GLU A 65 18.14 -11.52 11.20
C GLU A 65 17.36 -10.78 10.11
N PHE A 66 16.18 -11.26 9.74
CA PHE A 66 15.32 -10.60 8.76
C PHE A 66 14.97 -9.18 9.19
N SER A 67 14.54 -8.99 10.44
CA SER A 67 14.19 -7.67 10.96
C SER A 67 15.41 -6.74 10.97
N SER A 68 16.57 -7.23 11.39
CA SER A 68 17.80 -6.42 11.40
C SER A 68 18.20 -5.98 9.99
N ILE A 69 18.14 -6.88 9.00
CA ILE A 69 18.49 -6.55 7.62
C ILE A 69 17.47 -5.55 7.07
N ARG A 70 16.18 -5.87 7.16
CA ARG A 70 15.10 -4.97 6.72
C ARG A 70 15.27 -3.57 7.31
N ASP A 71 15.40 -3.46 8.62
CA ASP A 71 15.46 -2.17 9.31
C ASP A 71 16.72 -1.39 8.87
N SER A 72 17.83 -2.07 8.58
CA SER A 72 19.05 -1.44 8.07
C SER A 72 18.97 -0.95 6.62
N VAL A 73 18.16 -1.60 5.76
CA VAL A 73 18.05 -1.25 4.33
C VAL A 73 16.81 -0.42 4.01
N PHE A 74 15.82 -0.36 4.90
CA PHE A 74 14.50 0.19 4.57
C PHE A 74 14.55 1.67 4.19
N GLU A 75 15.36 2.49 4.85
CA GLU A 75 15.50 3.91 4.49
C GLU A 75 16.02 4.10 3.06
N GLN A 76 17.03 3.31 2.69
CA GLN A 76 17.60 3.31 1.34
C GLN A 76 16.59 2.78 0.31
N TYR A 77 15.88 1.71 0.65
CA TYR A 77 14.82 1.13 -0.17
C TYR A 77 13.71 2.16 -0.41
N PHE A 78 13.26 2.85 0.63
CA PHE A 78 12.24 3.90 0.56
C PHE A 78 12.68 5.04 -0.35
N SER A 79 13.91 5.51 -0.18
CA SER A 79 14.49 6.57 -1.00
C SER A 79 14.59 6.16 -2.48
N ALA A 80 14.96 4.92 -2.76
CA ALA A 80 15.04 4.38 -4.11
C ALA A 80 13.65 4.20 -4.76
N VAL A 81 12.65 3.72 -4.01
CA VAL A 81 11.25 3.65 -4.48
C VAL A 81 10.73 5.04 -4.83
N ARG A 82 11.02 6.04 -4.00
CA ARG A 82 10.66 7.44 -4.28
C ARG A 82 11.34 7.96 -5.53
N ALA A 83 12.66 7.81 -5.64
CA ALA A 83 13.41 8.26 -6.81
C ALA A 83 12.90 7.60 -8.10
N LEU A 84 12.52 6.32 -8.04
CA LEU A 84 11.93 5.61 -9.18
C LEU A 84 10.61 6.24 -9.62
N SER A 85 9.71 6.55 -8.68
CA SER A 85 8.43 7.18 -8.99
C SER A 85 8.60 8.60 -9.54
N ASP A 86 9.45 9.42 -8.93
CA ASP A 86 9.74 10.77 -9.41
C ASP A 86 10.32 10.74 -10.84
N LEU A 87 11.27 9.84 -11.09
CA LEU A 87 11.84 9.65 -12.43
C LEU A 87 10.78 9.20 -13.43
N ALA A 88 9.97 8.18 -13.08
CA ALA A 88 8.93 7.65 -13.94
C ALA A 88 7.96 8.75 -14.38
N ARG A 89 7.58 9.66 -13.48
CA ARG A 89 6.70 10.81 -13.80
C ARG A 89 7.33 11.84 -14.72
N ILE A 90 8.65 12.03 -14.65
CA ILE A 90 9.37 12.97 -15.52
C ILE A 90 9.44 12.43 -16.95
N VAL A 91 9.68 11.13 -17.09
CA VAL A 91 10.04 10.52 -18.38
C VAL A 91 8.88 9.79 -19.07
N VAL A 92 7.80 9.48 -18.35
CA VAL A 92 6.66 8.70 -18.86
C VAL A 92 5.39 9.54 -18.77
N PRO A 93 4.58 9.64 -19.85
CA PRO A 93 3.29 10.30 -19.79
C PRO A 93 2.36 9.66 -18.74
N GLY A 94 1.60 10.47 -17.99
CA GLY A 94 0.75 9.99 -16.89
C GLY A 94 -0.23 8.87 -17.28
N HIS A 95 -0.93 9.00 -18.41
CA HIS A 95 -1.84 7.96 -18.90
C HIS A 95 -1.13 6.63 -19.25
N VAL A 96 0.16 6.68 -19.59
CA VAL A 96 0.97 5.48 -19.78
C VAL A 96 1.32 4.88 -18.43
N LEU A 97 1.70 5.69 -17.43
CA LEU A 97 1.96 5.22 -16.07
C LEU A 97 0.73 4.53 -15.44
N ASP A 98 -0.46 5.10 -15.61
CA ASP A 98 -1.70 4.51 -15.13
C ASP A 98 -1.95 3.13 -15.75
N GLY A 99 -1.77 3.03 -17.06
CA GLY A 99 -1.88 1.75 -17.78
C GLY A 99 -0.83 0.72 -17.34
N LEU A 100 0.41 1.16 -17.14
CA LEU A 100 1.50 0.31 -16.67
C LEU A 100 1.26 -0.20 -15.25
N ALA A 101 0.76 0.65 -14.34
CA ALA A 101 0.43 0.25 -12.97
C ALA A 101 -0.70 -0.78 -12.96
N ALA A 102 -1.76 -0.56 -13.73
CA ALA A 102 -2.87 -1.51 -13.84
C ALA A 102 -2.43 -2.86 -14.42
N GLU A 103 -1.65 -2.85 -15.51
CA GLU A 103 -1.05 -4.04 -16.12
C GLU A 103 -0.16 -4.79 -15.12
N SER A 104 0.71 -4.08 -14.39
CA SER A 104 1.62 -4.66 -13.40
C SER A 104 0.87 -5.37 -12.27
N PHE A 105 -0.20 -4.78 -11.73
CA PHE A 105 -1.00 -5.47 -10.72
C PHE A 105 -1.69 -6.71 -11.26
N CYS A 106 -2.23 -6.68 -12.48
CA CYS A 106 -2.84 -7.86 -13.10
C CYS A 106 -1.82 -8.98 -13.34
N GLU A 107 -0.63 -8.66 -13.84
CA GLU A 107 0.47 -9.62 -14.01
C GLU A 107 0.90 -10.21 -12.66
N LEU A 108 1.00 -9.37 -11.64
CA LEU A 108 1.39 -9.80 -10.30
C LEU A 108 0.32 -10.70 -9.64
N GLU A 109 -0.97 -10.37 -9.77
CA GLU A 109 -2.09 -11.20 -9.33
C GLU A 109 -2.03 -12.58 -10.02
N ALA A 110 -1.80 -12.62 -11.34
CA ALA A 110 -1.66 -13.86 -12.09
C ALA A 110 -0.45 -14.68 -11.63
N ASP A 111 0.70 -14.04 -11.45
CA ASP A 111 1.94 -14.67 -10.98
C ASP A 111 1.77 -15.35 -9.62
N ILE A 112 1.16 -14.64 -8.66
CA ILE A 112 0.90 -15.16 -7.31
C ILE A 112 -0.13 -16.27 -7.36
N HIS A 113 -1.18 -16.14 -8.17
CA HIS A 113 -2.20 -17.16 -8.33
C HIS A 113 -1.61 -18.48 -8.87
N GLU A 114 -0.77 -18.40 -9.91
CA GLU A 114 -0.17 -19.56 -10.57
C GLU A 114 0.94 -20.21 -9.74
N ARG A 115 1.82 -19.41 -9.14
CA ARG A 115 3.08 -19.89 -8.56
C ARG A 115 3.15 -19.77 -7.04
N GLY A 116 2.31 -18.94 -6.43
CA GLY A 116 2.37 -18.65 -5.01
C GLY A 116 2.08 -19.86 -4.12
N LEU A 117 1.14 -20.73 -4.52
CA LEU A 117 0.84 -21.94 -3.75
C LEU A 117 2.07 -22.84 -3.58
N ALA A 118 2.85 -23.02 -4.65
CA ALA A 118 4.06 -23.82 -4.62
C ALA A 118 5.24 -23.10 -3.92
N ALA A 119 5.28 -21.76 -3.98
CA ALA A 119 6.38 -20.97 -3.44
C ALA A 119 6.30 -20.78 -1.91
N PHE A 120 5.11 -20.56 -1.37
CA PHE A 120 4.93 -20.20 0.05
C PHE A 120 3.64 -20.74 0.69
N GLY A 121 2.92 -21.63 0.02
CA GLY A 121 1.72 -22.28 0.56
C GLY A 121 0.45 -21.42 0.49
N ALA A 122 -0.69 -22.04 0.81
CA ALA A 122 -2.01 -21.45 0.59
C ALA A 122 -2.26 -20.18 1.42
N ALA A 123 -1.95 -20.21 2.71
CA ALA A 123 -2.21 -19.09 3.61
C ALA A 123 -1.46 -17.81 3.18
N LEU A 124 -0.16 -17.93 2.89
CA LEU A 124 0.64 -16.78 2.47
C LEU A 124 0.27 -16.31 1.05
N ARG A 125 -0.17 -17.22 0.18
CA ARG A 125 -0.74 -16.87 -1.13
C ARG A 125 -1.96 -15.99 -1.00
N ASP A 126 -2.92 -16.39 -0.17
CA ASP A 126 -4.16 -15.65 -0.02
C ASP A 126 -3.91 -14.28 0.60
N GLN A 127 -2.99 -14.19 1.57
CA GLN A 127 -2.55 -12.91 2.13
C GLN A 127 -1.85 -12.02 1.08
N ALA A 128 -0.97 -12.58 0.25
CA ALA A 128 -0.30 -11.85 -0.81
C ALA A 128 -1.28 -11.34 -1.87
N MET A 129 -2.23 -12.18 -2.30
CA MET A 129 -3.32 -11.79 -3.20
C MET A 129 -4.16 -10.65 -2.62
N PHE A 130 -4.52 -10.74 -1.33
CA PHE A 130 -5.25 -9.68 -0.66
C PHE A 130 -4.45 -8.37 -0.60
N ALA A 131 -3.15 -8.44 -0.28
CA ALA A 131 -2.28 -7.27 -0.26
C ALA A 131 -2.17 -6.60 -1.65
N VAL A 132 -1.96 -7.39 -2.71
CA VAL A 132 -1.90 -6.88 -4.10
C VAL A 132 -3.21 -6.23 -4.50
N TRP A 133 -4.34 -6.89 -4.24
CA TRP A 133 -5.67 -6.33 -4.50
C TRP A 133 -5.88 -5.00 -3.75
N THR A 134 -5.46 -4.94 -2.48
CA THR A 134 -5.56 -3.74 -1.63
C THR A 134 -4.69 -2.62 -2.16
N MET A 135 -3.46 -2.90 -2.59
CA MET A 135 -2.55 -1.93 -3.21
C MET A 135 -3.10 -1.41 -4.53
N ARG A 136 -3.75 -2.26 -5.35
CA ARG A 136 -4.45 -1.82 -6.57
C ARG A 136 -5.61 -0.88 -6.24
N LYS A 137 -6.44 -1.20 -5.26
CA LYS A 137 -7.50 -0.29 -4.79
C LYS A 137 -6.97 1.02 -4.25
N THR A 138 -5.82 0.97 -3.59
CA THR A 138 -5.12 2.15 -3.09
C THR A 138 -4.61 3.02 -4.25
N ALA A 139 -4.10 2.42 -5.32
CA ALA A 139 -3.71 3.13 -6.53
C ALA A 139 -4.92 3.83 -7.20
N ASP A 140 -6.07 3.16 -7.30
CA ASP A 140 -7.33 3.75 -7.80
C ASP A 140 -7.73 4.99 -6.97
N LEU A 141 -7.60 4.92 -5.64
CA LEU A 141 -7.85 6.07 -4.77
C LEU A 141 -6.87 7.20 -5.03
N CYS A 142 -5.58 6.89 -5.20
CA CYS A 142 -4.55 7.88 -5.46
C CYS A 142 -4.78 8.64 -6.77
N GLN A 143 -5.26 7.99 -7.82
CA GLN A 143 -5.66 8.66 -9.05
C GLN A 143 -6.77 9.70 -8.80
N ARG A 144 -7.78 9.34 -8.00
CA ARG A 144 -8.87 10.27 -7.62
C ARG A 144 -8.38 11.41 -6.76
N ILE A 145 -7.47 11.15 -5.81
CA ILE A 145 -6.83 12.18 -4.97
C ILE A 145 -6.05 13.17 -5.84
N ASN A 146 -5.28 12.68 -6.81
CA ASN A 146 -4.49 13.49 -7.73
C ASN A 146 -5.38 14.36 -8.65
N ALA A 147 -6.58 13.88 -8.99
CA ALA A 147 -7.53 14.61 -9.83
C ALA A 147 -8.38 15.64 -9.07
N ALA A 148 -8.48 15.53 -7.74
CA ALA A 148 -9.33 16.37 -6.91
C ALA A 148 -8.56 17.52 -6.25
N GLN A 149 -9.22 18.67 -6.09
CA GLN A 149 -8.62 19.87 -5.53
C GLN A 149 -8.66 19.82 -3.99
N LEU A 150 -7.53 20.13 -3.34
CA LEU A 150 -7.44 20.19 -1.88
C LEU A 150 -7.78 21.59 -1.37
N PRO A 151 -8.72 21.73 -0.41
CA PRO A 151 -8.95 22.99 0.29
C PRO A 151 -7.69 23.49 1.02
N VAL A 152 -7.40 24.79 0.92
CA VAL A 152 -6.15 25.38 1.46
C VAL A 152 -6.00 25.16 2.97
N ASN A 153 -7.10 25.19 3.71
CA ASN A 153 -7.15 25.00 5.15
C ASN A 153 -6.88 23.56 5.60
N LEU A 154 -6.86 22.58 4.68
CA LEU A 154 -6.63 21.16 4.99
C LEU A 154 -5.24 20.66 4.58
N ARG A 155 -4.33 21.57 4.19
CA ARG A 155 -2.98 21.20 3.69
C ARG A 155 -2.10 20.52 4.73
N GLU A 156 -2.19 20.91 5.99
CA GLU A 156 -1.38 20.32 7.06
C GLU A 156 -1.83 18.88 7.37
N ASP A 157 -3.15 18.66 7.46
CA ASP A 157 -3.74 17.33 7.63
C ASP A 157 -3.38 16.41 6.46
N ASP A 158 -3.48 16.93 5.22
CA ASP A 158 -3.10 16.19 4.02
C ASP A 158 -1.62 15.80 4.03
N ALA A 159 -0.73 16.72 4.42
CA ALA A 159 0.70 16.42 4.51
C ALA A 159 1.01 15.34 5.55
N SER A 160 0.35 15.38 6.70
CA SER A 160 0.48 14.37 7.75
C SER A 160 -0.02 13.00 7.28
N ILE A 161 -1.18 12.95 6.62
CA ILE A 161 -1.74 11.70 6.08
C ILE A 161 -0.84 11.12 4.98
N SER A 162 -0.41 11.94 4.03
CA SER A 162 0.42 11.50 2.91
C SER A 162 1.79 10.99 3.35
N SER A 163 2.37 11.59 4.38
CA SER A 163 3.61 11.12 5.03
C SER A 163 3.46 9.69 5.56
N LYS A 164 2.43 9.45 6.39
CA LYS A 164 2.13 8.11 6.93
C LYS A 164 1.80 7.13 5.83
N PHE A 165 1.00 7.56 4.86
CA PHE A 165 0.61 6.75 3.71
C PHE A 165 1.84 6.22 2.97
N ALA A 166 2.82 7.08 2.69
CA ALA A 166 4.04 6.67 2.01
C ALA A 166 4.81 5.59 2.78
N ILE A 167 4.95 5.73 4.11
CA ILE A 167 5.62 4.73 4.94
C ILE A 167 4.91 3.37 4.80
N HIS A 168 3.60 3.33 5.05
CA HIS A 168 2.85 2.07 5.01
C HIS A 168 2.81 1.45 3.62
N ALA A 169 2.66 2.26 2.57
CA ALA A 169 2.67 1.83 1.17
C ALA A 169 3.99 1.17 0.80
N VAL A 170 5.12 1.81 1.11
CA VAL A 170 6.45 1.30 0.79
C VAL A 170 6.82 0.12 1.69
N TRP A 171 6.39 0.12 2.95
CA TRP A 171 6.58 -1.00 3.86
C TRP A 171 5.87 -2.26 3.35
N ALA A 172 4.61 -2.14 2.94
CA ALA A 172 3.86 -3.24 2.34
C ALA A 172 4.54 -3.72 1.05
N ARG A 173 4.97 -2.78 0.19
CA ARG A 173 5.68 -3.09 -1.06
C ARG A 173 6.97 -3.86 -0.81
N PHE A 174 7.78 -3.49 0.18
CA PHE A 174 9.03 -4.20 0.50
C PHE A 174 8.78 -5.69 0.81
N HIS A 175 7.77 -5.98 1.62
CA HIS A 175 7.44 -7.36 2.01
C HIS A 175 6.80 -8.14 0.85
N LEU A 176 6.03 -7.46 0.00
CA LEU A 176 5.54 -8.04 -1.25
C LEU A 176 6.68 -8.37 -2.22
N ASP A 177 7.65 -7.47 -2.40
CA ASP A 177 8.85 -7.71 -3.21
C ASP A 177 9.66 -8.90 -2.67
N CYS A 178 9.72 -9.12 -1.35
CA CYS A 178 10.32 -10.33 -0.75
C CYS A 178 9.63 -11.62 -1.24
N LEU A 179 8.30 -11.65 -1.27
CA LEU A 179 7.54 -12.80 -1.79
C LEU A 179 7.77 -13.00 -3.29
N ILE A 180 7.70 -11.92 -4.06
CA ILE A 180 7.92 -11.97 -5.51
C ILE A 180 9.33 -12.48 -5.81
N LYS A 181 10.35 -11.96 -5.11
CA LYS A 181 11.74 -12.32 -5.34
C LYS A 181 12.02 -13.77 -4.93
N SER A 182 11.51 -14.21 -3.76
CA SER A 182 11.63 -15.61 -3.33
C SER A 182 10.99 -16.59 -4.33
N MET A 183 9.79 -16.26 -4.83
CA MET A 183 9.08 -17.02 -5.86
C MET A 183 9.85 -17.06 -7.19
N ARG A 184 10.36 -15.92 -7.67
CA ARG A 184 11.14 -15.83 -8.92
C ARG A 184 12.45 -16.59 -8.84
N LEU A 185 13.16 -16.49 -7.72
CA LEU A 185 14.43 -17.20 -7.48
C LEU A 185 14.23 -18.67 -7.11
N ARG A 186 12.99 -19.12 -6.93
CA ARG A 186 12.65 -20.46 -6.42
C ARG A 186 13.39 -20.79 -5.12
N ARG A 187 13.52 -19.77 -4.26
CA ARG A 187 14.18 -19.87 -2.97
C ARG A 187 13.12 -19.70 -1.88
N PRO A 188 12.67 -20.78 -1.22
CA PRO A 188 11.69 -20.70 -0.15
C PRO A 188 12.19 -19.79 0.99
N LEU A 189 11.27 -19.03 1.58
CA LEU A 189 11.54 -18.29 2.80
C LEU A 189 11.52 -19.25 3.99
N TYR A 190 12.36 -18.98 4.99
CA TYR A 190 12.31 -19.70 6.26
C TYR A 190 11.00 -19.36 7.00
N PRO A 191 10.39 -20.29 7.76
CA PRO A 191 9.12 -20.05 8.45
C PRO A 191 9.08 -18.78 9.31
N GLU A 192 10.13 -18.52 10.08
CA GLU A 192 10.24 -17.32 10.91
C GLU A 192 10.30 -16.02 10.07
N VAL A 193 10.85 -16.08 8.86
CA VAL A 193 10.89 -14.95 7.93
C VAL A 193 9.51 -14.73 7.31
N MET A 194 8.77 -15.82 7.03
CA MET A 194 7.41 -15.74 6.49
C MET A 194 6.44 -15.01 7.43
N GLU A 195 6.58 -15.19 8.75
CA GLU A 195 5.79 -14.44 9.74
C GLU A 195 6.06 -12.93 9.64
N GLY A 196 7.33 -12.52 9.63
CA GLY A 196 7.71 -11.11 9.48
C GLY A 196 7.24 -10.50 8.16
N VAL A 197 7.25 -11.28 7.08
CA VAL A 197 6.70 -10.87 5.78
C VAL A 197 5.19 -10.71 5.83
N THR A 198 4.49 -11.66 6.43
CA THR A 198 3.02 -11.63 6.62
C THR A 198 2.61 -10.38 7.38
N ASP A 199 3.31 -10.06 8.47
CA ASP A 199 3.07 -8.88 9.28
C ASP A 199 3.25 -7.59 8.47
N GLY A 200 4.33 -7.50 7.69
CA GLY A 200 4.59 -6.35 6.83
C GLY A 200 3.55 -6.14 5.72
N LEU A 201 2.99 -7.21 5.16
CA LEU A 201 1.91 -7.11 4.17
C LEU A 201 0.63 -6.46 4.73
N ARG A 202 0.39 -6.54 6.05
CA ARG A 202 -0.80 -5.91 6.66
C ARG A 202 -0.79 -4.39 6.55
N SER A 203 0.38 -3.77 6.39
CA SER A 203 0.48 -2.33 6.15
C SER A 203 -0.17 -1.87 4.85
N ALA A 204 -0.51 -2.78 3.92
CA ALA A 204 -1.32 -2.43 2.75
C ALA A 204 -2.71 -1.89 3.17
N VAL A 205 -3.29 -2.40 4.26
CA VAL A 205 -4.59 -1.95 4.78
C VAL A 205 -4.48 -0.55 5.38
N ASP A 206 -3.42 -0.28 6.14
CA ASP A 206 -3.15 1.06 6.68
C ASP A 206 -2.96 2.09 5.57
N ALA A 207 -2.20 1.70 4.53
CA ALA A 207 -2.00 2.52 3.34
C ALA A 207 -3.34 2.84 2.65
N TYR A 208 -4.20 1.84 2.47
CA TYR A 208 -5.55 2.02 1.93
C TYR A 208 -6.39 2.98 2.79
N ALA A 209 -6.41 2.78 4.11
CA ALA A 209 -7.18 3.62 5.03
C ALA A 209 -6.71 5.08 5.00
N LEU A 210 -5.40 5.31 4.96
CA LEU A 210 -4.82 6.64 4.85
C LEU A 210 -5.14 7.30 3.50
N ALA A 211 -5.01 6.56 2.40
CA ALA A 211 -5.43 7.05 1.08
C ALA A 211 -6.93 7.41 1.06
N ARG A 212 -7.78 6.60 1.70
CA ARG A 212 -9.20 6.92 1.80
C ARG A 212 -9.45 8.22 2.56
N ARG A 213 -8.81 8.39 3.72
CA ARG A 213 -8.90 9.64 4.50
C ARG A 213 -8.42 10.86 3.71
N ALA A 214 -7.32 10.74 2.97
CA ALA A 214 -6.83 11.81 2.10
C ALA A 214 -7.84 12.16 0.97
N LEU A 215 -8.55 11.16 0.44
CA LEU A 215 -9.62 11.39 -0.52
C LEU A 215 -10.81 12.12 0.12
N ASP A 216 -11.21 11.72 1.32
CA ASP A 216 -12.33 12.33 2.05
C ASP A 216 -12.06 13.82 2.39
N LEU A 217 -10.78 14.24 2.56
CA LEU A 217 -10.42 15.66 2.68
C LEU A 217 -10.72 16.49 1.43
N ARG A 218 -10.76 15.85 0.25
CA ARG A 218 -10.99 16.51 -1.06
C ARG A 218 -12.43 16.36 -1.52
N LEU A 219 -13.03 15.22 -1.20
CA LEU A 219 -14.39 14.84 -1.56
C LEU A 219 -15.10 14.36 -0.29
N PRO A 220 -15.51 15.27 0.60
CA PRO A 220 -16.24 14.90 1.80
C PRO A 220 -17.47 14.09 1.40
N ALA A 221 -17.70 12.98 2.08
CA ALA A 221 -18.96 12.27 1.94
C ALA A 221 -20.08 13.24 2.34
N VAL A 222 -21.02 13.49 1.42
CA VAL A 222 -22.28 14.12 1.80
C VAL A 222 -23.01 13.05 2.60
N GLU A 223 -23.05 13.20 3.92
CA GLU A 223 -23.94 12.37 4.73
C GLU A 223 -25.36 12.57 4.18
N PRO A 224 -26.06 11.48 3.83
CA PRO A 224 -27.46 11.62 3.43
C PRO A 224 -28.18 12.25 4.62
N GLU A 225 -28.87 13.37 4.39
CA GLU A 225 -29.84 13.88 5.36
C GLU A 225 -30.84 12.75 5.59
N ILE A 226 -30.74 12.07 6.73
CA ILE A 226 -31.75 11.13 7.16
C ILE A 226 -32.94 12.02 7.52
N PRO A 227 -34.05 12.00 6.75
CA PRO A 227 -35.22 12.75 7.15
C PRO A 227 -35.59 12.28 8.55
N PRO A 228 -35.98 13.19 9.46
CA PRO A 228 -36.42 12.79 10.79
C PRO A 228 -37.48 11.70 10.61
N VAL A 229 -37.22 10.52 11.18
CA VAL A 229 -38.22 9.47 11.26
C VAL A 229 -39.38 10.09 12.03
N ASP A 230 -40.56 10.08 11.44
CA ASP A 230 -41.77 10.54 12.12
C ASP A 230 -42.17 9.37 13.01
N TRP A 231 -41.67 9.37 14.25
CA TRP A 231 -41.96 8.33 15.22
C TRP A 231 -43.46 8.38 15.48
N ASP A 232 -44.15 7.28 15.22
CA ASP A 232 -45.53 7.18 15.66
C ASP A 232 -45.60 6.96 17.20
N ASP A 233 -46.79 7.13 17.76
CA ASP A 233 -47.01 7.00 19.20
C ASP A 233 -46.63 5.60 19.71
N GLU A 234 -46.62 4.58 18.85
CA GLU A 234 -46.25 3.20 19.18
C GLU A 234 -44.72 3.05 19.29
N GLU A 235 -43.98 3.63 18.35
CA GLU A 235 -42.52 3.66 18.35
C GLU A 235 -41.96 4.49 19.51
N GLN A 236 -42.60 5.62 19.86
CA GLN A 236 -42.22 6.40 21.04
C GLN A 236 -42.48 5.62 22.34
N ALA A 237 -43.62 4.92 22.43
CA ALA A 237 -43.93 4.09 23.60
C ALA A 237 -42.94 2.91 23.77
N LEU A 238 -42.52 2.28 22.67
CA LEU A 238 -41.49 1.23 22.70
C LEU A 238 -40.12 1.76 23.13
N LEU A 239 -39.76 2.98 22.73
CA LEU A 239 -38.51 3.61 23.14
C LEU A 239 -38.53 3.99 24.64
N ASP A 240 -39.65 4.52 25.10
CA ASP A 240 -39.88 4.86 26.51
C ASP A 240 -39.83 3.58 27.39
N ASP A 241 -40.38 2.46 26.92
CA ASP A 241 -40.33 1.16 27.62
C ASP A 241 -38.89 0.58 27.65
N ALA A 242 -38.17 0.64 26.52
CA ALA A 242 -36.78 0.18 26.43
C ALA A 242 -35.79 1.00 27.28
N THR A 243 -36.03 2.30 27.43
CA THR A 243 -35.25 3.17 28.31
C THR A 243 -35.61 3.00 29.78
N TYR A 244 -36.82 2.52 30.10
CA TYR A 244 -37.23 2.16 31.46
C TYR A 244 -36.59 0.85 31.93
N ASP A 245 -36.53 -0.18 31.05
CA ASP A 245 -35.95 -1.49 31.38
C ASP A 245 -34.43 -1.41 31.62
N SER A 246 -33.74 -0.56 30.87
CA SER A 246 -32.29 -0.30 31.03
C SER A 246 -31.92 0.54 32.26
N ALA A 247 -32.90 1.18 32.92
CA ALA A 247 -32.69 1.90 34.18
C ALA A 247 -32.88 1.00 35.43
N ILE A 248 -33.52 -0.16 35.29
CA ILE A 248 -33.81 -1.08 36.41
C ILE A 248 -32.59 -1.98 36.74
N ASP A 249 -31.66 -2.17 35.80
CA ASP A 249 -30.44 -2.97 36.00
C ASP A 249 -29.27 -2.21 36.68
N ILE A 250 -29.49 -0.99 37.19
CA ILE A 250 -28.47 -0.18 37.91
C ILE A 250 -28.90 0.15 39.36
N VAL A 251 -29.56 -0.79 40.05
CA VAL A 251 -29.78 -0.71 41.52
C VAL A 251 -29.40 -2.01 42.21
#